data_AF-A0A0C3NH57-F1
#
_entry.id   AF-A0A0C3NH57-F1
#
_cell.length_a   1.000
_cell.length_b   1.000
_cell.length_c   1.000
_cell.angle_alpha   90.00
_cell.angle_beta   90.00
_cell.angle_gamma   90.00
#
_symmetry.space_group_name_H-M   'P 1'
#
loop_
_entity.id
_entity.type
_entity.pdbx_description
1 polymer ?
#
loop_
_entity_poly.entity_id
_entity_poly.type
_entity_poly.pdbx_seq_one_letter_code
_entity_poly.pdbx_strand_id
1 'polypeptide(L)'
;MNKATKKKIAAALDVMEDQEIAFVWNSSYSAVHNAKTSQLGGLKPGSRRDSAAPNLYWVAMFESKNKQIIPPPLIQASFATEPDTATAVAGLRVALENA
;
A
#
# COMPACT_ATOMS: atom_id res chain seq x y z
N MET A 1 15.56 1.92 -5.41
CA MET A 1 14.47 2.30 -6.34
C MET A 1 14.90 3.49 -7.23
N ASN A 2 14.36 3.65 -8.45
CA ASN A 2 14.70 4.82 -9.29
C ASN A 2 13.89 6.07 -8.91
N LYS A 3 14.39 7.27 -9.25
CA LYS A 3 13.77 8.56 -8.89
C LYS A 3 12.35 8.74 -9.44
N ALA A 4 12.09 8.26 -10.65
CA ALA A 4 10.77 8.39 -11.28
C ALA A 4 9.72 7.53 -10.56
N THR A 5 10.06 6.27 -10.24
CA THR A 5 9.22 5.38 -9.43
C THR A 5 8.99 5.95 -8.05
N LYS A 6 10.03 6.48 -7.39
CA LYS A 6 9.90 7.10 -6.06
C LYS A 6 8.91 8.28 -6.07
N LYS A 7 9.03 9.17 -7.08
CA LYS A 7 8.09 10.29 -7.28
C LYS A 7 6.66 9.83 -7.58
N LYS A 8 6.51 8.78 -8.41
CA LYS A 8 5.21 8.18 -8.75
C LYS A 8 4.51 7.62 -7.50
N ILE A 9 5.24 6.91 -6.65
CA ILE A 9 4.70 6.38 -5.39
C ILE A 9 4.35 7.53 -4.44
N ALA A 10 5.21 8.53 -4.27
CA ALA A 10 4.90 9.69 -3.42
C ALA A 10 3.57 10.36 -3.81
N ALA A 11 3.36 10.63 -5.11
CA ALA A 11 2.11 11.20 -5.59
C ALA A 11 0.89 10.29 -5.34
N ALA A 12 1.06 8.97 -5.45
CA ALA A 12 0.00 8.02 -5.10
C ALA A 12 -0.31 8.02 -3.60
N LEU A 13 0.70 8.17 -2.74
CA LEU A 13 0.52 8.31 -1.28
C LEU A 13 -0.21 9.61 -0.93
N ASP A 14 0.10 10.72 -1.60
CA ASP A 14 -0.63 11.99 -1.44
C ASP A 14 -2.13 11.81 -1.76
N VAL A 15 -2.45 11.12 -2.87
CA VAL A 15 -3.86 10.81 -3.22
C VAL A 15 -4.51 9.91 -2.18
N MET A 16 -3.79 8.92 -1.65
CA MET A 16 -4.32 8.00 -0.64
C MET A 16 -4.63 8.69 0.69
N GLU A 17 -3.84 9.67 1.08
CA GLU A 17 -4.00 10.41 2.35
C GLU A 17 -5.34 11.14 2.44
N ASP A 18 -5.86 11.62 1.30
CA ASP A 18 -7.14 12.32 1.19
C ASP A 18 -8.35 11.38 1.03
N GLN A 19 -8.17 10.06 1.11
CA GLN A 19 -9.24 9.07 0.90
C GLN A 19 -9.43 8.20 2.12
N GLU A 20 -10.69 7.79 2.36
CA GLU A 20 -10.95 6.68 3.26
C GLU A 20 -10.71 5.37 2.50
N ILE A 21 -9.68 4.64 2.91
CA ILE A 21 -9.27 3.40 2.26
C ILE A 21 -9.71 2.21 3.13
N ALA A 22 -10.66 1.42 2.62
CA ALA A 22 -11.12 0.20 3.27
C ALA A 22 -10.15 -0.96 2.98
N PHE A 23 -9.20 -1.19 3.89
CA PHE A 23 -8.28 -2.32 3.80
C PHE A 23 -9.00 -3.66 3.94
N VAL A 24 -8.48 -4.68 3.26
CA VAL A 24 -8.97 -6.06 3.33
C VAL A 24 -7.88 -6.94 3.93
N TRP A 25 -8.19 -7.59 5.05
CA TRP A 25 -7.22 -8.34 5.84
C TRP A 25 -7.35 -9.84 5.61
N ASN A 26 -6.65 -10.33 4.58
CA ASN A 26 -6.50 -11.76 4.31
C ASN A 26 -5.06 -12.20 4.61
N SER A 27 -4.82 -13.51 4.71
CA SER A 27 -3.46 -14.07 4.85
C SER A 27 -2.55 -13.79 3.65
N SER A 28 -3.14 -13.45 2.51
CA SER A 28 -2.47 -13.07 1.27
C SER A 28 -2.80 -11.62 0.91
N TYR A 29 -1.88 -10.95 0.18
CA TYR A 29 -2.13 -9.60 -0.30
C TYR A 29 -3.39 -9.52 -1.14
N SER A 30 -4.33 -8.71 -0.66
CA SER A 30 -5.55 -8.38 -1.34
C SER A 30 -5.48 -6.95 -1.81
N ALA A 31 -5.85 -6.73 -3.06
CA ALA A 31 -5.85 -5.40 -3.62
C ALA A 31 -6.92 -4.55 -2.92
N VAL A 32 -6.57 -3.34 -2.52
CA VAL A 32 -7.51 -2.48 -1.81
C VAL A 32 -8.49 -1.85 -2.80
N HIS A 33 -9.76 -1.78 -2.40
CA HIS A 33 -10.83 -1.18 -3.17
C HIS A 33 -10.99 0.31 -2.81
N ASN A 34 -11.63 1.10 -3.68
CA ASN A 34 -11.92 2.53 -3.49
C ASN A 34 -10.74 3.53 -3.38
N ALA A 35 -9.49 3.11 -3.58
CA ALA A 35 -8.34 4.03 -3.57
C ALA A 35 -8.19 4.92 -4.84
N LYS A 36 -9.30 5.26 -5.54
CA LYS A 36 -9.31 6.00 -6.83
C LYS A 36 -8.17 5.57 -7.76
N THR A 37 -8.07 4.27 -8.06
CA THR A 37 -6.90 3.68 -8.72
C THR A 37 -6.50 4.31 -10.06
N SER A 38 -7.43 5.00 -10.74
CA SER A 38 -7.12 5.80 -11.94
C SER A 38 -6.16 6.98 -11.66
N GLN A 39 -6.15 7.50 -10.43
CA GLN A 39 -5.29 8.59 -9.99
C GLN A 39 -3.93 8.10 -9.45
N LEU A 40 -3.80 6.80 -9.17
CA LEU A 40 -2.57 6.20 -8.63
C LEU A 40 -1.52 5.87 -9.71
N GLY A 41 -1.74 6.31 -10.95
CA GLY A 41 -0.74 6.20 -12.03
C GLY A 41 -0.35 4.77 -12.41
N GLY A 42 -1.26 3.80 -12.27
CA GLY A 42 -0.95 2.38 -12.50
C GLY A 42 -0.33 1.67 -11.28
N LEU A 43 -0.37 2.30 -10.11
CA LEU A 43 -0.11 1.63 -8.84
C LEU A 43 -1.40 1.14 -8.20
N LYS A 44 -1.27 0.18 -7.28
CA LYS A 44 -2.40 -0.29 -6.50
C LYS A 44 -1.97 -0.63 -5.06
N PRO A 45 -2.66 -0.09 -4.05
CA PRO A 45 -2.45 -0.49 -2.68
C PRO A 45 -2.94 -1.93 -2.47
N GLY A 46 -2.24 -2.64 -1.60
CA GLY A 46 -2.63 -3.96 -1.14
C GLY A 46 -2.47 -4.07 0.37
N SER A 47 -3.31 -4.89 0.99
CA SER A 47 -3.26 -5.18 2.41
C SER A 47 -3.28 -6.69 2.65
N ARG A 48 -2.62 -7.13 3.71
CA ARG A 48 -2.72 -8.49 4.25
C ARG A 48 -2.52 -8.46 5.75
N ARG A 49 -2.89 -9.53 6.42
CA ARG A 49 -2.60 -9.75 7.84
C ARG A 49 -1.95 -11.12 7.99
N ASP A 50 -0.84 -11.18 8.71
CA ASP A 50 -0.21 -12.47 9.00
C ASP A 50 -1.14 -13.32 9.88
N SER A 51 -1.24 -14.60 9.56
CA SER A 51 -2.07 -15.55 10.32
C SER A 51 -1.35 -16.18 11.51
N ALA A 52 -0.03 -15.97 11.61
CA ALA A 52 0.80 -16.45 12.70
C ALA A 52 1.36 -15.28 13.49
N ALA A 53 1.56 -15.48 14.80
CA ALA A 53 2.17 -14.49 15.68
C ALA A 53 3.49 -13.97 15.07
N PRO A 54 3.71 -12.64 15.01
CA PRO A 54 3.01 -11.61 15.77
C PRO A 54 1.71 -11.03 15.12
N ASN A 55 1.14 -11.66 14.09
CA ASN A 55 -0.12 -11.27 13.44
C ASN A 55 -0.12 -9.82 12.92
N LEU A 56 0.96 -9.43 12.23
CA LEU A 56 1.14 -8.08 11.73
C LEU A 56 0.15 -7.76 10.61
N TYR A 57 -0.29 -6.51 10.59
CA TYR A 57 -1.01 -5.91 9.49
C TYR A 57 0.01 -5.33 8.52
N TRP A 58 -0.06 -5.71 7.26
CA TRP A 58 0.83 -5.23 6.22
C TRP A 58 0.03 -4.40 5.23
N VAL A 59 0.55 -3.22 4.92
CA VAL A 59 0.07 -2.38 3.82
C VAL A 59 1.23 -2.17 2.86
N ALA A 60 0.96 -2.27 1.56
CA ALA A 60 1.99 -2.20 0.54
C ALA A 60 1.48 -1.52 -0.74
N MET A 61 2.42 -1.01 -1.54
CA MET A 61 2.14 -0.48 -2.87
C MET A 61 2.73 -1.40 -3.93
N PHE A 62 1.92 -1.74 -4.93
CA PHE A 62 2.27 -2.61 -6.03
C PHE A 62 2.17 -1.88 -7.37
N GLU A 63 2.89 -2.35 -8.38
CA GLU A 63 2.46 -2.11 -9.76
C GLU A 63 1.12 -2.79 -10.00
N SER A 64 0.33 -2.23 -10.91
CA SER A 64 -0.97 -2.79 -11.28
C SER A 64 -1.10 -2.96 -12.79
N LYS A 65 -1.62 -4.13 -13.18
CA LYS A 65 -1.99 -4.43 -14.57
C LYS A 65 -3.34 -5.13 -14.57
N ASN A 66 -4.21 -4.74 -15.49
CA ASN A 66 -5.56 -5.31 -15.61
C ASN A 66 -6.34 -5.33 -14.28
N LYS A 67 -6.19 -4.26 -13.47
CA LYS A 67 -6.80 -4.09 -12.14
C LYS A 67 -6.29 -5.07 -11.05
N GLN A 68 -5.24 -5.82 -11.31
CA GLN A 68 -4.61 -6.74 -10.35
C GLN A 68 -3.29 -6.18 -9.83
N ILE A 69 -2.95 -6.49 -8.58
CA ILE A 69 -1.61 -6.23 -8.03
C ILE A 69 -0.60 -7.15 -8.71
N ILE A 70 0.59 -6.63 -9.01
CA ILE A 70 1.72 -7.41 -9.52
C ILE A 70 2.76 -7.48 -8.40
N PRO A 71 2.96 -8.66 -7.78
CA PRO A 71 4.05 -8.88 -6.85
C PRO A 71 5.43 -8.79 -7.54
N PRO A 72 6.50 -8.44 -6.81
CA PRO A 72 6.54 -8.09 -5.38
C PRO A 72 6.07 -6.65 -5.10
N PRO A 73 5.79 -6.29 -3.82
CA PRO A 73 5.50 -4.89 -3.46
C PRO A 73 6.72 -3.99 -3.75
N LEU A 74 6.45 -2.78 -4.23
CA LEU A 74 7.46 -1.73 -4.43
C LEU A 74 7.94 -1.16 -3.10
N ILE A 75 7.00 -0.96 -2.17
CA ILE A 75 7.21 -0.58 -0.78
C ILE A 75 6.16 -1.26 0.09
N GLN A 76 6.47 -1.48 1.36
CA GLN A 76 5.53 -2.03 2.33
C GLN A 76 5.85 -1.54 3.74
N ALA A 77 4.83 -1.47 4.58
CA ALA A 77 4.91 -1.15 5.99
C ALA A 77 4.10 -2.19 6.79
N SER A 78 4.58 -2.51 7.99
CA SER A 78 3.91 -3.41 8.93
C SER A 78 3.50 -2.68 10.20
N PHE A 79 2.40 -3.14 10.80
CA PHE A 79 1.77 -2.55 11.96
C PHE A 79 1.34 -3.66 12.92
N ALA A 80 1.48 -3.42 14.23
CA ALA A 80 1.06 -4.36 15.27
C ALA A 80 -0.47 -4.41 15.45
N THR A 81 -1.14 -3.31 15.11
CA THR A 81 -2.60 -3.17 15.12
C THR A 81 -3.09 -2.74 13.74
N GLU A 82 -4.38 -2.87 13.49
CA GLU A 82 -5.00 -2.41 12.24
C GLU A 82 -4.80 -0.89 12.10
N PRO A 83 -4.09 -0.41 11.07
CA PRO A 83 -3.87 1.03 10.87
C PRO A 83 -5.07 1.67 10.17
N ASP A 84 -5.34 2.92 10.49
CA ASP A 84 -6.17 3.77 9.63
C ASP A 84 -5.39 4.19 8.36
N THR A 85 -6.07 4.89 7.44
CA THR A 85 -5.44 5.28 6.16
C THR A 85 -4.25 6.21 6.38
N ALA A 86 -4.36 7.21 7.26
CA ALA A 86 -3.29 8.17 7.53
C ALA A 86 -2.04 7.48 8.11
N THR A 87 -2.22 6.59 9.08
CA THR A 87 -1.14 5.79 9.70
C THR A 87 -0.49 4.87 8.67
N ALA A 88 -1.29 4.22 7.83
CA ALA A 88 -0.79 3.37 6.75
C ALA A 88 0.06 4.16 5.75
N VAL A 89 -0.42 5.33 5.31
CA VAL A 89 0.31 6.23 4.40
C VAL A 89 1.61 6.72 5.03
N ALA A 90 1.58 7.13 6.30
CA ALA A 90 2.80 7.56 7.01
C ALA A 90 3.86 6.45 7.07
N GLY A 91 3.45 5.21 7.39
CA GLY A 91 4.36 4.06 7.37
C GLY A 91 4.93 3.78 5.97
N LEU A 92 4.10 3.92 4.93
CA LEU A 92 4.55 3.77 3.54
C LEU A 92 5.50 4.89 3.09
N ARG A 93 5.35 6.13 3.58
CA ARG A 93 6.29 7.23 3.30
C ARG A 93 7.68 6.92 3.88
N VAL A 94 7.74 6.40 5.12
CA VAL A 94 9.00 5.95 5.71
C VAL A 94 9.62 4.80 4.90
N ALA A 95 8.80 3.84 4.46
CA ALA A 95 9.29 2.75 3.60
C ALA A 95 9.82 3.28 2.25
N LEU A 96 9.18 4.30 1.68
CA LEU A 96 9.60 4.94 0.43
C LEU A 96 10.93 5.67 0.57
N GLU A 97 11.13 6.40 1.67
CA GLU A 97 12.38 7.11 1.94
C GLU A 97 13.58 6.16 2.00
N ASN A 98 13.37 4.98 2.60
CA ASN A 98 14.39 3.93 2.76
C ASN A 98 14.61 3.04 1.52
N ALA A 99 13.82 3.19 0.46
CA ALA A 99 13.90 2.43 -0.80
C ALA A 99 14.61 3.18 -1.93
#